data_AF-A0A8J7PRG4-F1
#
_entry.id   AF-A0A8J7PRG4-F1
#
_cell.length_a   1.000
_cell.length_b   1.000
_cell.length_c   1.000
_cell.angle_alpha   90.00
_cell.angle_beta   90.00
_cell.angle_gamma   90.00
#
_symmetry.space_group_name_H-M   'P 1'
#
loop_
_entity.id
_entity.type
_entity.pdbx_description
1 polymer ?
#
loop_
_entity_poly.entity_id
_entity_poly.type
_entity_poly.pdbx_seq_one_letter_code
_entity_poly.pdbx_strand_id
1 'polypeptide(L)'
;MRRADVDALLAAGPAVEVIPTRERHRYRVTARGVAGVLLTPNLRVVIRPKIPAANLFLLLDPDAPPETGEDASRPEPGTEAIDFLARRLADGMRARAAAGLSRGYVERSDQQPYLQGR
;
A
#
# COMPACT_ATOMS: atom_id res chain seq x y z
N MET A 1 18.53 12.74 -14.07
CA MET A 1 17.07 12.79 -13.81
C MET A 1 16.46 13.93 -14.62
N ARG A 2 15.29 13.74 -15.26
CA ARG A 2 14.63 14.79 -16.06
C ARG A 2 13.95 15.80 -15.13
N ARG A 3 13.75 17.03 -15.61
CA ARG A 3 13.12 18.11 -14.82
C ARG A 3 11.73 17.73 -14.33
N ALA A 4 10.90 17.13 -15.20
CA ALA A 4 9.56 16.69 -14.83
C ALA A 4 9.54 15.65 -13.70
N ASP A 5 10.56 14.78 -13.62
CA ASP A 5 10.66 13.80 -12.52
C ASP A 5 11.11 14.48 -11.21
N VAL A 6 11.99 15.49 -11.31
CA VAL A 6 12.41 16.31 -10.16
C VAL A 6 11.21 17.08 -9.60
N ASP A 7 10.42 17.72 -10.47
CA ASP A 7 9.24 18.49 -10.08
C ASP A 7 8.20 17.58 -9.39
N ALA A 8 8.00 16.36 -9.91
CA ALA A 8 7.13 15.36 -9.27
C ALA A 8 7.65 14.92 -7.89
N LEU A 9 8.96 14.73 -7.73
CA LEU A 9 9.55 14.37 -6.44
C LEU A 9 9.49 15.51 -5.43
N LEU A 10 9.65 16.76 -5.87
CA LEU A 10 9.47 17.94 -5.01
C LEU A 10 8.01 18.10 -4.58
N ALA A 11 7.05 17.80 -5.47
CA ALA A 11 5.62 17.82 -5.15
C ALA A 11 5.19 16.72 -4.17
N ALA A 12 5.94 15.60 -4.09
CA ALA A 12 5.70 14.54 -3.11
C ALA A 12 5.93 14.98 -1.65
N GLY A 13 6.46 16.18 -1.42
CA GLY A 13 6.51 16.82 -0.12
C GLY A 13 7.42 16.10 0.88
N PRO A 14 6.97 15.82 2.12
CA PRO A 14 7.84 15.35 3.20
C PRO A 14 8.34 13.92 3.04
N ALA A 15 7.89 13.18 2.03
CA ALA A 15 8.32 11.81 1.78
C ALA A 15 9.78 11.72 1.29
N VAL A 16 10.25 12.73 0.55
CA VAL A 16 11.57 12.71 -0.10
C VAL A 16 12.20 14.09 -0.07
N GLU A 17 13.49 14.12 0.19
CA GLU A 17 14.32 15.31 0.06
C GLU A 17 15.18 15.23 -1.20
N VAL A 18 15.09 16.26 -2.04
CA VAL A 18 15.84 16.36 -3.30
C VAL A 18 16.82 17.53 -3.20
N ILE A 19 18.11 17.22 -3.21
CA ILE A 19 19.20 18.21 -3.13
C ILE A 19 19.95 18.20 -4.47
N PRO A 20 20.05 19.35 -5.17
CA PRO A 20 20.86 19.44 -6.38
C PRO A 20 22.35 19.26 -6.07
N THR A 21 23.10 18.62 -6.96
CA THR A 21 24.57 18.54 -6.84
C THR A 21 25.26 19.59 -7.72
N ARG A 22 26.59 19.63 -7.70
CA ARG A 22 27.39 20.52 -8.57
C ARG A 22 27.35 20.11 -10.06
N GLU A 23 26.85 18.92 -10.36
CA GLU A 23 26.76 18.39 -11.72
C GLU A 23 25.35 18.53 -12.28
N ARG A 24 25.26 18.94 -13.55
CA ARG A 24 23.99 19.08 -14.24
C ARG A 24 23.26 17.73 -14.32
N HIS A 25 21.95 17.75 -14.06
CA HIS A 25 21.07 16.56 -14.09
C HIS A 25 21.34 15.48 -13.03
N ARG A 26 22.20 15.76 -12.05
CA ARG A 26 22.50 14.89 -10.92
C ARG A 26 21.92 15.47 -9.64
N TYR A 27 21.19 14.65 -8.92
CA TYR A 27 20.48 15.03 -7.69
C TYR A 27 20.76 13.97 -6.63
N ARG A 28 20.96 14.42 -5.40
CA ARG A 28 20.92 13.54 -4.23
C ARG A 28 19.47 13.47 -3.76
N VAL A 29 18.93 12.26 -3.78
CA VAL A 29 17.56 11.98 -3.35
C VAL A 29 17.64 11.17 -2.07
N THR A 30 17.03 11.67 -0.99
CA THR A 30 17.03 11.01 0.31
C THR A 30 15.59 10.73 0.72
N ALA A 31 15.25 9.46 0.90
CA ALA A 31 13.97 9.08 1.46
C ALA A 31 13.86 9.50 2.93
N ARG A 32 12.70 10.01 3.33
CA ARG A 32 12.39 10.33 4.73
C ARG A 32 11.66 9.17 5.40
N GLY A 33 11.06 9.41 6.57
CA GLY A 33 10.42 8.38 7.42
C GLY A 33 9.14 7.77 6.85
N VAL A 34 9.00 7.67 5.53
CA VAL A 34 7.82 7.14 4.83
C VAL A 34 8.29 6.04 3.88
N ALA A 35 7.70 4.85 3.98
CA ALA A 35 7.87 3.78 3.00
C ALA A 35 6.70 3.79 2.00
N GLY A 36 6.96 3.43 0.74
CA GLY A 36 5.93 3.41 -0.31
C GLY A 36 6.50 3.56 -1.72
N VAL A 37 5.62 3.89 -2.67
CA VAL A 37 5.96 4.09 -4.08
C VAL A 37 5.61 5.50 -4.50
N LEU A 38 6.55 6.20 -5.13
CA LEU A 38 6.33 7.48 -5.79
C LEU A 38 6.42 7.30 -7.29
N LEU A 39 5.36 7.72 -7.98
CA LEU A 39 5.30 7.71 -9.43
C LEU A 39 5.71 9.08 -9.96
N THR A 40 6.68 9.08 -10.87
CA THR A 40 7.08 10.25 -11.65
C THR A 40 6.85 9.95 -13.13
N PRO A 41 6.88 10.97 -14.02
CA PRO A 41 6.58 10.75 -15.44
C PRO A 41 7.46 9.71 -16.13
N ASN A 42 8.70 9.51 -15.68
CA ASN A 42 9.63 8.55 -16.32
C ASN A 42 10.24 7.53 -15.34
N LEU A 43 9.96 7.63 -14.04
CA LEU A 43 10.57 6.78 -13.01
C LEU A 43 9.53 6.33 -11.99
N ARG A 44 9.65 5.09 -11.54
CA ARG A 44 9.00 4.56 -10.34
C ARG A 44 10.04 4.51 -9.23
N VAL A 45 9.87 5.33 -8.20
CA VAL A 45 10.76 5.34 -7.03
C VAL A 45 10.12 4.51 -5.93
N VAL A 46 10.81 3.45 -5.51
CA VAL A 46 10.37 2.56 -4.44
C VAL A 46 11.16 2.89 -3.17
N ILE A 47 10.47 3.40 -2.15
CA ILE A 47 11.05 3.69 -0.84
C ILE A 47 10.73 2.51 0.08
N ARG A 48 11.76 1.77 0.45
CA ARG A 48 11.60 0.61 1.34
C ARG A 48 11.69 1.01 2.81
N PRO A 49 10.95 0.34 3.69
CA PRO A 49 11.20 0.46 5.12
C PRO A 49 12.65 0.03 5.41
N LYS A 50 13.27 0.66 6.41
CA LYS A 50 14.62 0.28 6.86
C LYS A 50 14.65 -1.09 7.51
N ILE A 51 13.50 -1.53 8.03
CA ILE A 51 13.28 -2.89 8.49
C ILE A 51 12.76 -3.73 7.32
N PRO A 52 13.15 -5.00 7.20
CA PRO A 52 12.58 -5.90 6.21
C PRO A 52 11.05 -5.89 6.24
N ALA A 53 10.41 -5.96 5.07
CA ALA A 53 8.94 -5.94 4.98
C ALA A 53 8.29 -7.06 5.82
N ALA A 54 8.91 -8.25 5.86
CA ALA A 54 8.48 -9.37 6.70
C ALA A 54 8.35 -9.00 8.19
N ASN A 55 9.25 -8.15 8.71
CA ASN A 55 9.19 -7.69 10.10
C ASN A 55 8.05 -6.69 10.31
N LEU A 56 7.74 -5.85 9.31
CA LEU A 56 6.59 -4.97 9.36
C LEU A 56 5.29 -5.79 9.41
N PHE A 57 5.19 -6.85 8.61
CA PHE A 57 4.02 -7.73 8.60
C PHE A 57 3.85 -8.48 9.92
N LEU A 58 4.94 -8.95 10.53
CA LEU A 58 4.91 -9.54 11.86
C LEU A 58 4.37 -8.56 12.92
N LEU A 59 4.70 -7.27 12.82
CA LEU A 59 4.18 -6.24 13.72
C LEU A 59 2.69 -5.93 13.48
N LEU A 60 2.21 -6.09 12.25
CA LEU A 60 0.80 -5.89 11.90
C LEU A 60 -0.06 -7.09 12.28
N ASP A 61 0.50 -8.29 12.22
CA ASP A 61 -0.18 -9.54 12.55
C ASP A 61 0.80 -10.57 13.13
N PRO A 62 0.94 -10.64 14.46
CA PRO A 62 1.91 -11.54 15.10
C PRO A 62 1.54 -13.03 14.93
N ASP A 63 0.27 -13.33 14.62
CA ASP A 63 -0.21 -14.70 14.42
C ASP A 63 -0.11 -15.14 12.95
N ALA A 64 0.28 -14.25 12.03
CA ALA A 64 0.49 -14.59 10.64
C ALA A 64 1.76 -15.45 10.48
N PRO A 65 1.75 -16.47 9.59
CA PRO A 65 2.96 -17.21 9.29
C PRO A 65 4.02 -16.25 8.72
N PRO A 66 5.30 -16.38 9.14
CA PRO A 66 6.34 -15.46 8.70
C PRO A 66 6.52 -15.55 7.18
N GLU A 67 6.53 -14.40 6.51
CA GLU A 67 6.89 -14.35 5.10
C GLU A 67 8.40 -14.61 4.97
N THR A 68 8.76 -15.76 4.40
CA THR A 68 10.14 -16.24 4.26
C THR A 68 10.84 -15.76 2.99
N GLY A 69 10.27 -14.78 2.28
CA GLY A 69 10.87 -14.21 1.07
C GLY A 69 12.04 -13.27 1.39
N GLU A 70 13.13 -13.38 0.64
CA GLU A 70 14.19 -12.37 0.66
C GLU A 70 13.64 -11.01 0.22
N ASP A 71 14.08 -9.93 0.87
CA ASP A 71 13.73 -8.55 0.50
C ASP A 71 14.47 -8.17 -0.79
N ALA A 72 14.01 -8.72 -1.93
CA ALA A 72 14.67 -8.61 -3.21
C ALA A 72 14.51 -7.21 -3.80
N SER A 73 15.59 -6.58 -4.27
CA SER A 73 15.64 -5.18 -4.75
C SER A 73 14.75 -4.87 -5.96
N ARG A 74 14.31 -5.91 -6.69
CA ARG A 74 13.36 -5.81 -7.79
C ARG A 74 11.96 -6.15 -7.27
N PRO A 75 10.95 -5.29 -7.45
CA PRO A 75 9.58 -5.66 -7.11
C PRO A 75 9.16 -6.80 -8.04
N GLU A 76 9.06 -8.01 -7.49
CA GLU A 76 8.40 -9.12 -8.15
C GLU A 76 6.88 -8.98 -7.89
N PRO A 77 6.02 -9.12 -8.90
CA PRO A 77 4.57 -9.11 -8.69
C PRO A 77 4.18 -10.12 -7.60
N GLY A 78 3.41 -9.70 -6.59
CA GLY A 78 3.03 -10.57 -5.46
C GLY A 78 3.89 -10.44 -4.20
N THR A 79 4.97 -9.64 -4.22
CA THR A 79 5.85 -9.39 -3.05
C THR A 79 5.68 -7.99 -2.45
N GLU A 80 4.69 -7.23 -2.92
CA GLU A 80 4.46 -5.86 -2.48
C GLU A 80 3.59 -5.82 -1.22
N ALA A 81 3.74 -4.78 -0.39
CA ALA A 81 2.95 -4.63 0.84
C ALA A 81 1.44 -4.62 0.62
N ILE A 82 1.00 -4.21 -0.58
CA ILE A 82 -0.40 -4.27 -0.97
C ILE A 82 -0.89 -5.71 -1.15
N ASP A 83 -0.05 -6.61 -1.64
CA ASP A 83 -0.41 -8.02 -1.87
C ASP A 83 -0.59 -8.75 -0.53
N PHE A 84 0.29 -8.47 0.45
CA PHE A 84 0.12 -8.93 1.83
C PHE A 84 -1.21 -8.45 2.43
N LEU A 85 -1.49 -7.14 2.35
CA LEU A 85 -2.73 -6.57 2.88
C LEU A 85 -3.96 -7.15 2.17
N ALA A 86 -3.91 -7.32 0.86
CA ALA A 86 -4.98 -7.92 0.07
C ALA A 86 -5.24 -9.38 0.48
N ARG A 87 -4.17 -10.16 0.68
CA ARG A 87 -4.28 -11.54 1.18
C ARG A 87 -4.89 -11.58 2.59
N ARG A 88 -4.39 -10.74 3.50
CA ARG A 88 -4.91 -10.65 4.88
C ARG A 88 -6.39 -10.26 4.90
N LEU A 89 -6.78 -9.30 4.07
CA LEU A 89 -8.18 -8.90 3.90
C LEU A 89 -9.02 -10.08 3.43
N ALA A 90 -8.58 -10.79 2.38
CA ALA A 90 -9.30 -11.94 1.84
C ALA A 90 -9.50 -13.04 2.88
N ASP A 91 -8.46 -13.36 3.65
CA ASP A 91 -8.54 -14.37 4.71
C ASP A 91 -9.48 -13.92 5.85
N GLY A 92 -9.43 -12.64 6.23
CA GLY A 92 -10.37 -12.06 7.19
C GLY A 92 -11.82 -12.08 6.70
N MET A 93 -12.07 -11.81 5.41
CA MET A 93 -13.40 -11.90 4.81
C MET A 93 -13.92 -13.34 4.81
N ARG A 94 -13.09 -14.34 4.49
CA ARG A 94 -13.47 -15.76 4.53
C ARG A 94 -13.84 -16.20 5.94
N ALA A 95 -13.02 -15.86 6.94
CA ALA A 95 -13.29 -16.21 8.33
C ALA A 95 -14.62 -15.60 8.83
N ARG A 96 -14.88 -14.33 8.49
CA ARG A 96 -16.15 -13.67 8.83
C ARG A 96 -17.34 -14.26 8.08
N ALA A 97 -17.18 -14.61 6.80
CA ALA A 97 -18.23 -15.27 6.04
C ALA A 97 -18.60 -16.62 6.65
N ALA A 98 -17.61 -17.41 7.08
CA ALA A 98 -17.82 -18.70 7.75
C ALA A 98 -18.52 -18.56 9.12
N ALA A 99 -18.22 -17.50 9.87
CA ALA A 99 -18.87 -17.21 11.15
C ALA A 99 -20.29 -16.60 11.01
N GLY A 100 -20.71 -16.27 9.79
CA GLY A 100 -21.95 -15.56 9.50
C GLY A 100 -21.70 -14.06 9.28
N LEU A 101 -22.16 -13.56 8.14
CA LEU A 101 -22.06 -12.14 7.81
C LEU A 101 -23.03 -11.32 8.66
N SER A 102 -22.53 -10.24 9.25
CA SER A 102 -23.37 -9.24 9.90
C SER A 102 -24.38 -8.69 8.88
N ARG A 103 -25.67 -8.80 9.20
CA ARG A 103 -26.77 -8.22 8.42
C ARG A 103 -27.26 -6.98 9.15
N GLY A 104 -26.98 -5.81 8.59
CA GLY A 104 -27.64 -4.58 8.99
C GLY A 104 -29.03 -4.52 8.36
N TYR A 105 -30.06 -4.32 9.16
CA TYR A 105 -31.39 -3.96 8.63
C TYR A 105 -31.37 -2.49 8.23
N VAL A 106 -31.90 -2.21 7.05
CA VAL A 106 -32.10 -0.85 6.55
C VAL A 106 -33.56 -0.76 6.15
N GLU A 107 -34.26 0.24 6.69
CA GLU A 107 -35.63 0.53 6.28
C GLU A 107 -35.65 0.94 4.81
N ARG A 108 -36.52 0.29 4.03
CA ARG A 108 -36.80 0.64 2.64
C ARG A 108 -38.30 0.83 2.47
N SER A 109 -38.68 1.98 1.91
CA SER A 109 -40.05 2.25 1.49
C SER A 109 -40.12 2.17 -0.03
N ASP A 110 -40.34 0.96 -0.54
CA ASP A 110 -40.53 0.70 -1.97
C ASP A 110 -41.97 0.27 -2.22
N GLN A 111 -42.59 0.76 -3.31
CA GLN A 111 -43.86 0.21 -3.79
C GLN A 111 -43.58 -1.16 -4.43
N GLN A 112 -43.87 -2.23 -3.69
CA GLN A 112 -43.71 -3.60 -4.17
C GLN A 112 -45.08 -4.27 -4.37
N PRO A 113 -45.21 -5.21 -5.33
CA PRO A 113 -46.48 -5.88 -5.64
C PRO A 113 -46.95 -6.84 -4.53
N TYR A 114 -46.22 -6.92 -3.42
CA TYR A 114 -46.52 -7.70 -2.24
C TYR A 114 -46.25 -6.87 -0.97
N LEU A 115 -47.09 -7.07 0.05
CA LEU A 115 -46.93 -6.45 1.37
C LEU A 115 -45.78 -7.14 2.12
N GLN A 116 -44.75 -6.37 2.50
CA GLN A 116 -43.73 -6.78 3.46
C GLN A 116 -43.90 -5.97 4.76
N GLY A 117 -43.54 -6.57 5.89
CA GLY A 117 -43.75 -6.01 7.23
C GLY A 117 -43.18 -4.59 7.39
N ARG A 118 -43.80 -3.85 8.32
CA ARG A 118 -43.52 -2.43 8.57
C ARG A 118 -42.50 -2.23 9.67
#